data_AF-A0A949JSB2-F1
#
_entry.id   AF-A0A949JSB2-F1
#
_cell.length_a   1.000
_cell.length_b   1.000
_cell.length_c   1.000
_cell.angle_alpha   90.00
_cell.angle_beta   90.00
_cell.angle_gamma   90.00
#
_symmetry.space_group_name_H-M   'P 1'
#
loop_
_entity.id
_entity.type
_entity.pdbx_description
1 polymer ?
#
loop_
_entity_poly.entity_id
_entity_poly.type
_entity_poly.pdbx_seq_one_letter_code
_entity_poly.pdbx_strand_id
1 'polypeptide(L)'
;QVRALAHDKVDNIMWIGTLSGLAAYETGLPYPASAFRSYTTSSTSDSLGSDIITAVRPDTAANKTWIGTGEGLYLLYESSKVP
;
A
#
# COMPACT_ATOMS: atom_id res chain seq x y z
N GLN A 1 -10.15 -11.15 3.10
CA GLN A 1 -10.38 -11.38 1.65
C GLN A 1 -9.49 -10.43 0.86
N VAL A 2 -8.81 -10.91 -0.18
CA VAL A 2 -8.01 -10.07 -1.09
C VAL A 2 -8.90 -9.56 -2.22
N ARG A 3 -8.82 -8.26 -2.53
CA ARG A 3 -9.62 -7.60 -3.58
C ARG A 3 -8.77 -6.99 -4.69
N ALA A 4 -7.55 -6.57 -4.38
CA ALA A 4 -6.63 -5.97 -5.32
C ALA A 4 -5.19 -6.41 -5.02
N LEU A 5 -4.39 -6.54 -6.07
CA LEU A 5 -2.95 -6.78 -6.00
C LEU A 5 -2.26 -5.86 -6.99
N ALA A 6 -1.17 -5.24 -6.58
CA ALA A 6 -0.33 -4.46 -7.47
C ALA A 6 1.13 -4.52 -7.03
N HIS A 7 2.05 -4.64 -7.98
CA HIS A 7 3.47 -4.69 -7.70
C HIS A 7 4.13 -3.40 -8.16
N ASP A 8 4.65 -2.64 -7.20
CA ASP A 8 5.63 -1.59 -7.46
C ASP A 8 7.01 -2.23 -7.64
N LYS A 9 7.48 -2.28 -8.89
CA LYS A 9 8.77 -2.88 -9.24
C LYS A 9 9.95 -1.95 -8.99
N VAL A 10 9.71 -0.65 -8.80
CA VAL A 10 10.77 0.33 -8.56
C VAL A 10 11.18 0.25 -7.10
N ASP A 11 10.20 0.29 -6.19
CA ASP A 11 10.47 0.23 -4.75
C ASP A 11 10.47 -1.18 -4.17
N ASN A 12 10.14 -2.18 -5.00
CA ASN A 12 9.94 -3.58 -4.63
C ASN A 12 8.85 -3.72 -3.56
N ILE A 13 7.67 -3.15 -3.81
CA ILE A 13 6.52 -3.24 -2.88
C ILE A 13 5.39 -4.02 -3.54
N MET A 14 4.98 -5.11 -2.90
CA MET A 14 3.73 -5.78 -3.21
C MET A 14 2.60 -5.16 -2.38
N TRP A 15 1.70 -4.46 -3.07
CA TRP A 15 0.49 -3.91 -2.50
C TRP A 15 -0.65 -4.91 -2.53
N ILE A 16 -1.37 -5.03 -1.42
CA ILE A 16 -2.44 -5.99 -1.22
C ILE A 16 -3.64 -5.24 -0.63
N GLY A 17 -4.64 -4.99 -1.46
CA GLY A 17 -5.91 -4.41 -1.03
C GLY A 17 -6.83 -5.48 -0.47
N THR A 18 -7.34 -5.28 0.74
CA THR A 18 -8.22 -6.23 1.43
C THR A 18 -9.54 -5.58 1.87
N LEU A 19 -10.43 -6.36 2.49
CA LEU A 19 -11.60 -5.82 3.19
C LEU A 19 -11.30 -5.26 4.59
N SER A 20 -10.05 -5.34 5.04
CA SER A 20 -9.63 -4.98 6.40
C SER A 20 -8.35 -4.14 6.39
N GLY A 21 -8.22 -3.30 5.36
CA GLY A 21 -7.10 -2.39 5.15
C GLY A 21 -6.26 -2.72 3.93
N LEU A 22 -5.25 -1.89 3.73
CA LEU A 22 -4.20 -2.07 2.73
C LEU A 22 -2.96 -2.65 3.40
N ALA A 23 -2.34 -3.64 2.80
CA ALA A 23 -1.04 -4.14 3.22
C ALA A 23 0.01 -3.87 2.13
N ALA A 24 1.20 -3.49 2.56
CA ALA A 24 2.40 -3.36 1.75
C ALA A 24 3.43 -4.38 2.23
N TYR A 25 4.04 -5.09 1.29
CA TYR A 25 5.09 -6.07 1.57
C TYR A 25 6.33 -5.76 0.76
N GLU A 26 7.45 -5.53 1.43
CA GLU A 26 8.74 -5.35 0.78
C GLU A 26 9.22 -6.67 0.16
N THR A 27 9.28 -6.71 -1.16
CA THR A 27 9.81 -7.82 -1.94
C THR A 27 11.33 -7.63 -2.11
N GLY A 28 12.04 -8.73 -2.38
CA GLY A 28 13.49 -8.70 -2.63
C GLY A 28 14.39 -8.82 -1.38
N LEU A 29 13.85 -8.63 -0.17
CA LEU A 29 14.55 -8.98 1.07
C LEU A 29 14.20 -10.42 1.50
N PRO A 30 15.17 -11.20 2.01
CA PRO A 30 14.91 -12.53 2.55
C PRO A 30 14.14 -12.43 3.87
N TYR A 31 13.30 -13.42 4.16
CA TYR A 31 12.71 -13.56 5.49
C TYR A 31 13.82 -13.77 6.55
N PRO A 32 13.77 -13.10 7.72
CA PRO A 32 12.69 -12.26 8.23
C PRO A 32 12.84 -10.75 7.98
N ALA A 33 13.79 -10.33 7.15
CA ALA A 33 14.06 -8.91 6.92
C ALA A 33 12.91 -8.18 6.18
N SER A 34 12.13 -8.89 5.38
CA SER A 34 10.89 -8.38 4.79
C SER A 34 9.75 -8.32 5.83
N ALA A 35 9.10 -7.17 5.98
CA ALA A 35 7.96 -6.99 6.88
C ALA A 35 6.72 -6.49 6.13
N PHE A 36 5.54 -6.80 6.68
CA PHE A 36 4.30 -6.17 6.25
C PHE A 36 4.11 -4.83 6.96
N ARG A 37 3.75 -3.81 6.20
CA ARG A 37 3.19 -2.55 6.71
C ARG A 37 1.70 -2.52 6.41
N SER A 38 0.89 -2.14 7.39
CA SER A 38 -0.56 -2.08 7.26
C SER A 38 -1.07 -0.64 7.36
N TYR A 39 -2.05 -0.30 6.53
CA TYR A 39 -2.75 0.98 6.52
C TYR A 39 -4.23 0.71 6.71
N THR A 40 -4.76 1.21 7.81
CA THR A 40 -6.15 1.06 8.20
C THR A 40 -6.72 2.41 8.62
N THR A 41 -8.02 2.46 8.84
CA THR A 41 -8.72 3.60 9.43
C THR A 41 -8.18 3.99 10.81
N SER A 42 -7.59 3.04 11.53
CA SER A 42 -7.00 3.25 12.86
C SER A 42 -5.53 3.68 12.84
N SER A 43 -4.89 3.76 11.68
CA SER A 43 -3.50 4.22 11.60
C SER A 43 -3.38 5.67 12.08
N THR A 44 -2.37 5.98 12.90
CA THR A 44 -2.14 7.33 13.44
C THR A 44 -1.59 8.31 12.41
N SER A 45 -0.99 7.79 11.34
CA SER A 45 -0.50 8.49 10.15
C SER A 45 -0.87 7.68 8.92
N ASP A 46 -1.02 8.32 7.77
CA ASP A 46 -1.39 7.68 6.50
C ASP A 46 -2.70 6.87 6.58
N SER A 47 -3.67 7.36 7.37
CA SER A 47 -4.95 6.66 7.52
C SER A 47 -5.80 6.77 6.26
N LEU A 48 -6.50 5.67 5.96
CA LEU A 48 -7.47 5.61 4.89
C LEU A 48 -8.87 5.88 5.48
N GLY A 49 -9.76 6.54 4.75
CA GLY A 49 -11.14 6.75 5.21
C GLY A 49 -11.97 5.45 5.28
N SER A 50 -11.45 4.35 4.73
CA SER A 50 -12.12 3.05 4.79
C SER A 50 -11.11 1.91 4.75
N ASP A 51 -11.38 0.85 5.51
CA ASP A 51 -10.63 -0.41 5.47
C ASP A 51 -10.98 -1.26 4.24
N ILE A 52 -12.06 -0.93 3.52
CA ILE A 52 -12.46 -1.64 2.32
C ILE A 52 -11.64 -1.10 1.14
N ILE A 53 -10.61 -1.84 0.73
CA ILE A 53 -9.79 -1.49 -0.43
C ILE A 53 -10.38 -2.13 -1.68
N THR A 54 -10.65 -1.31 -2.70
CA THR A 54 -11.30 -1.71 -3.95
C THR A 54 -10.31 -1.79 -5.11
N ALA A 55 -9.27 -0.96 -5.11
CA ALA A 55 -8.25 -0.90 -6.15
C ALA A 55 -6.92 -0.39 -5.59
N VAL A 56 -5.81 -0.83 -6.18
CA VAL A 56 -4.48 -0.29 -5.89
C VAL A 56 -3.72 -0.10 -7.21
N ARG A 57 -3.10 1.07 -7.40
CA ARG A 57 -2.35 1.39 -8.61
C ARG A 57 -1.09 2.22 -8.29
N PRO A 58 0.09 1.58 -8.26
CA PRO A 58 1.36 2.29 -8.21
C PRO A 58 1.53 3.18 -9.43
N ASP A 59 1.94 4.42 -9.19
CA ASP A 59 2.43 5.39 -10.17
C ASP A 59 3.92 5.59 -9.92
N THR A 60 4.70 4.63 -10.41
CA THR A 60 6.14 4.54 -10.16
C THR A 60 6.92 5.71 -10.78
N ALA A 61 6.35 6.39 -11.78
CA ALA A 61 6.96 7.57 -12.38
C ALA A 61 6.88 8.80 -11.46
N ALA A 62 5.87 8.82 -10.57
CA ALA A 62 5.62 9.93 -9.65
C ALA A 62 5.85 9.54 -8.17
N ASN A 63 6.44 8.38 -7.90
CA ASN A 63 6.75 7.86 -6.57
C ASN A 63 5.56 7.91 -5.60
N LYS A 64 4.39 7.48 -6.08
CA LYS A 64 3.14 7.52 -5.34
C LYS A 64 2.23 6.36 -5.72
N THR A 65 1.32 6.01 -4.83
CA THR A 65 0.37 4.91 -5.05
C THR A 65 -1.06 5.40 -4.90
N TRP A 66 -1.89 5.17 -5.91
CA TRP A 66 -3.33 5.45 -5.86
C TRP A 66 -4.08 4.29 -5.20
N ILE A 67 -4.91 4.61 -4.20
CA ILE A 67 -5.69 3.64 -3.43
C ILE A 67 -7.18 3.97 -3.58
N GLY A 68 -7.92 3.07 -4.22
CA GLY A 68 -9.38 3.11 -4.22
C GLY A 68 -9.90 2.44 -2.95
N THR A 69 -10.76 3.15 -2.22
CA THR A 69 -11.39 2.64 -0.99
C THR A 69 -12.92 2.64 -1.12
N GLY A 70 -13.62 2.12 -0.11
CA GLY A 70 -15.08 2.25 0.01
C GLY A 70 -15.56 3.70 0.16
N GLU A 71 -14.67 4.63 0.55
CA GLU A 71 -15.00 6.04 0.82
C GLU A 71 -14.25 7.02 -0.11
N GLY A 72 -13.77 6.55 -1.27
CA GLY A 72 -13.23 7.42 -2.32
C GLY A 72 -11.84 7.03 -2.79
N LEU A 73 -11.08 8.03 -3.24
CA LEU A 73 -9.76 7.87 -3.83
C LEU A 73 -8.70 8.57 -2.97
N TYR A 74 -7.68 7.81 -2.59
CA TYR A 74 -6.58 8.27 -1.77
C TYR A 74 -5.28 8.19 -2.55
N LEU A 75 -4.36 9.10 -2.23
CA LEU A 75 -3.02 9.13 -2.80
C LEU A 75 -2.01 8.96 -1.66
N LEU A 76 -1.23 7.89 -1.73
CA LEU A 76 -0.18 7.58 -0.77
C LEU A 76 1.16 7.99 -1.36
N TYR A 77 1.93 8.78 -0.62
CA TYR A 77 3.28 9.17 -0.99
C TYR A 77 4.25 8.22 -0.32
N GLU A 78 5.14 7.60 -1.10
CA GLU A 78 6.22 6.83 -0.51
C GLU A 78 7.21 7.80 0.11
N SER A 79 7.48 7.65 1.42
CA SER A 79 8.60 8.35 2.04
C SER A 79 9.86 7.93 1.30
N SER A 80 10.52 8.90 0.67
CA SER A 80 11.82 8.69 0.01
C SER A 80 12.70 7.87 0.93
N LYS A 81 13.16 6.69 0.46
CA LYS A 81 14.21 5.94 1.15
C LYS A 81 15.36 6.92 1.34
N VAL A 82 15.59 7.35 2.58
CA VAL A 82 16.77 8.15 2.91
C VAL A 82 17.97 7.26 2.57
N PRO A 83 18.93 7.72 1.77
CA PRO A 83 20.12 6.94 1.40
C PRO A 83 20.87 6.38 2.61
#